data_AF-A0AAX1Q8I9-F1
#
_entry.id   AF-A0AAX1Q8I9-F1
#
_cell.length_a   1.000
_cell.length_b   1.000
_cell.length_c   1.000
_cell.angle_alpha   90.00
_cell.angle_beta   90.00
_cell.angle_gamma   90.00
#
_symmetry.space_group_name_H-M   'P 1'
#
loop_
_entity.id
_entity.type
_entity.pdbx_description
1 polymer ?
#
loop_
_entity_poly.entity_id
_entity_poly.type
_entity_poly.pdbx_seq_one_letter_code
_entity_poly.pdbx_strand_id
1 'polypeptide(L)'
;MEKQGIVSIWLGNLNGERDLEEYVALKYNEDGDSIPSPFFRDFHINQYETDEAFFEVEWLGENSKDIAKLLEGVSYEEVIIPKVKKYSELNKTYNSIILIYNFAYSGEVHSSGKFNFILCTNYN
;
A
#
# COMPACT_ATOMS: atom_id res chain seq x y z
N MET A 1 -4.90 -12.18 -1.25
CA MET A 1 -6.16 -12.75 -1.74
C MET A 1 -7.27 -11.72 -1.67
N GLU A 2 -8.07 -11.61 -2.74
CA GLU A 2 -9.26 -10.75 -2.80
C GLU A 2 -10.20 -11.03 -1.61
N LYS A 3 -10.62 -9.97 -0.92
CA LYS A 3 -11.53 -10.03 0.22
C LYS A 3 -12.25 -8.70 0.39
N GLN A 4 -13.55 -8.70 0.09
CA GLN A 4 -14.36 -7.49 0.15
C GLN A 4 -14.35 -6.80 1.52
N GLY A 5 -14.27 -5.47 1.50
CA GLY A 5 -14.30 -4.64 2.70
C GLY A 5 -13.03 -4.66 3.55
N ILE A 6 -11.95 -5.31 3.08
CA ILE A 6 -10.63 -5.29 3.73
C ILE A 6 -9.65 -4.45 2.91
N VAL A 7 -8.95 -3.54 3.60
CA VAL A 7 -7.84 -2.76 3.04
C VAL A 7 -6.54 -3.23 3.65
N SER A 8 -5.55 -3.47 2.79
CA SER A 8 -4.17 -3.71 3.19
C SER A 8 -3.35 -2.43 3.02
N ILE A 9 -2.52 -2.10 4.01
CA ILE A 9 -1.82 -0.81 4.08
C ILE A 9 -0.31 -1.03 4.12
N TRP A 10 0.41 -0.33 3.24
CA TRP A 10 1.87 -0.25 3.23
C TRP A 10 2.34 1.19 3.33
N LEU A 11 3.46 1.39 4.01
CA LEU A 11 4.12 2.70 4.12
C LEU A 11 5.58 2.61 3.68
N GLY A 12 6.01 3.63 2.93
CA GLY A 12 7.35 3.69 2.36
C GLY A 12 8.06 5.03 2.54
N ASN A 13 9.36 5.02 2.23
CA ASN A 13 10.20 6.21 2.14
C ASN A 13 10.87 6.29 0.79
N LEU A 14 10.42 7.21 -0.07
CA LEU A 14 10.91 7.39 -1.42
C LEU A 14 11.54 8.78 -1.63
N ASN A 15 12.33 8.95 -2.68
CA ASN A 15 12.97 10.24 -2.96
C ASN A 15 12.05 11.21 -3.72
N GLY A 16 10.95 10.72 -4.27
CA GLY A 16 9.98 11.52 -5.02
C GLY A 16 8.82 10.67 -5.52
N GLU A 17 7.79 11.34 -6.04
CA GLU A 17 6.58 10.72 -6.61
C GLU A 17 6.90 9.75 -7.76
N ARG A 18 7.83 10.10 -8.64
CA ARG A 18 8.26 9.23 -9.75
C ARG A 18 8.81 7.88 -9.28
N ASP A 19 9.55 7.85 -8.16
CA ASP A 19 10.03 6.59 -7.59
C ASP A 19 8.85 5.69 -7.18
N LEU A 20 7.74 6.28 -6.72
CA LEU A 20 6.53 5.57 -6.30
C LEU A 20 5.78 5.03 -7.51
N GLU A 21 5.56 5.88 -8.51
CA GLU A 21 4.92 5.52 -9.77
C GLU A 21 5.64 4.34 -10.42
N GLU A 22 6.97 4.40 -10.55
CA GLU A 22 7.76 3.32 -11.14
C GLU A 22 7.73 2.03 -10.31
N TYR A 23 7.57 2.14 -8.98
CA TYR A 23 7.50 1.01 -8.06
C TYR A 23 6.20 0.22 -8.16
N VAL A 24 5.08 0.91 -8.40
CA VAL A 24 3.75 0.29 -8.55
C VAL A 24 3.33 0.06 -10.00
N ALA A 25 4.04 0.67 -10.96
CA ALA A 25 3.68 0.67 -12.38
C ALA A 25 3.35 -0.72 -12.92
N LEU A 26 2.16 -0.85 -13.50
CA LEU A 26 1.77 -1.99 -14.29
C LEU A 26 2.39 -1.93 -15.68
N LYS A 27 2.99 -3.04 -16.09
CA LYS A 27 3.61 -3.20 -17.41
C LYS A 27 3.07 -4.46 -18.04
N TYR A 28 3.05 -4.46 -19.37
CA TYR A 28 2.58 -5.60 -20.15
C TYR A 28 3.68 -5.99 -21.14
N ASN A 29 3.82 -7.29 -21.41
CA ASN A 29 4.69 -7.78 -22.47
C ASN A 29 4.04 -7.56 -23.86
N GLU A 30 4.73 -7.97 -24.92
CA GLU A 30 4.23 -7.84 -26.30
C GLU A 30 2.95 -8.66 -26.56
N ASP A 31 2.73 -9.73 -25.78
CA ASP A 31 1.55 -10.60 -25.85
C ASP A 31 0.37 -10.04 -25.03
N GLY A 32 0.56 -8.93 -24.31
CA GLY A 32 -0.44 -8.32 -23.45
C GLY A 32 -0.54 -8.95 -22.06
N ASP A 33 0.35 -9.86 -21.69
CA ASP A 33 0.41 -10.42 -20.33
C ASP A 33 0.98 -9.39 -19.36
N SER A 34 0.36 -9.30 -18.19
CA SER A 34 0.85 -8.45 -17.11
C SER A 34 2.22 -8.93 -16.60
N ILE A 35 3.13 -7.99 -16.42
CA ILE A 35 4.45 -8.19 -15.80
C ILE A 35 4.38 -7.64 -14.38
N PRO A 36 4.73 -8.43 -13.34
CA PRO A 36 4.59 -7.99 -11.97
C PRO A 36 5.47 -6.78 -11.72
N SER A 37 4.90 -5.71 -11.15
CA SER A 37 5.65 -4.53 -10.73
C SER A 37 6.65 -4.89 -9.61
N PRO A 38 7.65 -4.05 -9.33
CA PRO A 38 8.51 -4.21 -8.15
C PRO A 38 7.74 -4.47 -6.86
N PHE A 39 6.64 -3.74 -6.62
CA PHE A 39 5.79 -3.94 -5.45
C PHE A 39 5.21 -5.37 -5.35
N PHE A 40 4.62 -5.89 -6.44
CA PHE A 40 4.08 -7.26 -6.45
C PHE A 40 5.15 -8.30 -6.14
N ARG A 41 6.35 -8.15 -6.72
CA ARG A 41 7.47 -9.06 -6.46
C ARG A 41 7.97 -8.98 -5.03
N ASP A 42 8.16 -7.77 -4.51
CA ASP A 42 8.73 -7.52 -3.18
C ASP A 42 7.87 -8.09 -2.05
N PHE A 43 6.55 -8.09 -2.23
CA PHE A 43 5.58 -8.59 -1.25
C PHE A 43 5.02 -9.97 -1.62
N HIS A 44 5.59 -10.65 -2.63
CA HIS A 44 5.11 -11.95 -3.12
C HIS A 44 3.60 -11.97 -3.41
N ILE A 45 3.05 -10.84 -3.86
CA ILE A 45 1.63 -10.74 -4.22
C ILE A 45 1.48 -11.21 -5.66
N ASN A 46 0.59 -12.17 -5.87
CA ASN A 46 0.17 -12.54 -7.20
C ASN A 46 -0.66 -11.41 -7.80
N GLN A 47 -0.18 -10.80 -8.89
CA GLN A 47 -0.82 -9.67 -9.58
C GLN A 47 -2.24 -9.96 -10.09
N TYR A 48 -2.66 -11.22 -10.16
CA TYR A 48 -4.02 -11.62 -10.54
C TYR A 48 -4.99 -11.71 -9.35
N GLU A 49 -4.53 -11.47 -8.12
CA GLU A 49 -5.37 -11.49 -6.91
C GLU A 49 -6.00 -10.12 -6.56
N THR A 50 -5.64 -9.07 -7.30
CA THR A 50 -6.15 -7.72 -7.12
C THR A 50 -6.08 -6.96 -8.45
N ASP A 51 -6.84 -5.88 -8.56
CA ASP A 51 -6.91 -5.00 -9.74
C ASP A 51 -6.35 -3.61 -9.40
N GLU A 52 -5.78 -2.90 -10.38
CA GLU A 52 -5.30 -1.53 -10.22
C GLU A 52 -6.37 -0.55 -9.76
N ALA A 53 -7.63 -0.80 -10.11
CA ALA A 53 -8.76 0.02 -9.70
C ALA A 53 -9.00 0.01 -8.17
N PHE A 54 -8.38 -0.92 -7.45
CA PHE A 54 -8.41 -0.99 -5.99
C PHE A 54 -7.17 -0.42 -5.32
N PHE A 55 -6.19 0.07 -6.09
CA PHE A 55 -5.02 0.71 -5.53
C PHE A 55 -5.31 2.18 -5.26
N GLU A 56 -4.85 2.64 -4.10
CA GLU A 56 -4.71 4.06 -3.80
C GLU A 56 -3.25 4.28 -3.37
N VAL A 57 -2.55 5.10 -4.14
CA VAL A 57 -1.10 5.25 -4.05
C VAL A 57 -0.78 6.73 -4.02
N GLU A 58 -0.07 7.17 -2.98
CA GLU A 58 0.19 8.59 -2.79
C GLU A 58 1.60 8.84 -2.26
N TRP A 59 2.27 9.82 -2.88
CA TRP A 59 3.52 10.40 -2.37
C TRP A 59 3.18 11.68 -1.61
N LEU A 60 3.47 11.68 -0.30
CA LEU A 60 2.99 12.70 0.63
C LEU A 60 3.91 13.93 0.70
N GLY A 61 5.09 13.88 0.05
CA GLY A 61 6.11 14.92 0.06
C GLY A 61 6.85 15.09 1.39
N GLU A 62 6.14 15.08 2.51
CA GLU A 62 6.67 15.24 3.85
C GLU A 62 6.82 13.89 4.58
N ASN A 63 7.88 13.79 5.38
CA ASN A 63 8.06 12.64 6.26
C ASN A 63 7.20 12.78 7.53
N SER A 64 6.42 11.76 7.86
CA SER A 64 5.63 11.68 9.09
C SER A 64 5.77 10.32 9.76
N LYS A 65 5.73 10.31 11.09
CA LYS A 65 5.53 9.10 11.91
C LYS A 65 4.13 9.05 12.55
N ASP A 66 3.31 10.06 12.28
CA ASP A 66 1.91 10.07 12.68
C ASP A 66 1.08 9.37 11.61
N ILE A 67 0.59 8.18 11.95
CA ILE A 67 -0.21 7.35 11.05
C ILE A 67 -1.51 8.03 10.60
N ALA A 68 -2.05 8.96 11.40
CA ALA A 68 -3.22 9.74 11.00
C ALA A 68 -2.89 10.67 9.83
N LYS A 69 -1.78 11.40 9.96
CA LYS A 69 -1.32 12.34 8.93
C LYS A 69 -0.94 11.59 7.64
N LEU A 70 -0.43 10.36 7.75
CA LEU A 70 -0.08 9.53 6.60
C LEU A 70 -1.31 8.95 5.86
N LEU A 71 -2.47 8.92 6.51
CA LEU A 71 -3.73 8.41 5.98
C LEU A 71 -4.74 9.53 5.68
N GLU A 72 -4.35 10.79 5.85
CA GLU A 72 -5.23 11.92 5.57
C GLU A 72 -5.44 12.04 4.05
N GLY A 73 -6.70 12.16 3.63
CA GLY A 73 -7.09 12.25 2.22
C GLY A 73 -7.38 10.92 1.55
N VAL A 74 -7.05 9.78 2.16
CA VAL A 74 -7.28 8.47 1.53
C VAL A 74 -8.76 8.07 1.58
N SER A 75 -9.20 7.20 0.67
CA SER A 75 -10.57 6.71 0.70
C SER A 75 -10.91 6.01 2.03
N TYR A 76 -12.07 6.33 2.60
CA TYR A 76 -12.55 5.80 3.89
C TYR A 76 -11.65 6.15 5.09
N GLU A 77 -10.88 7.25 5.03
CA GLU A 77 -10.00 7.71 6.12
C GLU A 77 -10.71 7.78 7.49
N GLU A 78 -11.98 8.19 7.51
CA GLU A 78 -12.79 8.36 8.71
C GLU A 78 -13.07 7.03 9.43
N VAL A 79 -13.05 5.92 8.67
CA VAL A 79 -13.21 4.55 9.18
C VAL A 79 -11.86 3.91 9.47
N ILE A 80 -10.86 4.13 8.61
CA ILE A 80 -9.55 3.49 8.67
C ILE A 80 -8.69 4.08 9.80
N ILE A 81 -8.58 5.41 9.90
CA ILE A 81 -7.68 6.09 10.85
C ILE A 81 -7.95 5.64 12.30
N PRO A 82 -9.19 5.62 12.81
CA PRO A 82 -9.46 5.18 14.19
C PRO A 82 -9.04 3.73 14.44
N LYS A 83 -9.17 2.85 13.44
CA LYS A 83 -8.80 1.44 13.55
C LYS A 83 -7.28 1.30 13.59
N VAL A 84 -6.55 1.94 12.67
CA VAL A 84 -5.09 1.80 12.56
C VAL A 84 -4.38 2.42 13.77
N LYS A 85 -4.81 3.61 14.25
CA LYS A 85 -4.23 4.29 15.43
C LYS A 85 -4.14 3.40 16.67
N LYS A 86 -5.05 2.45 16.83
CA LYS A 86 -5.09 1.53 17.98
C LYS A 86 -3.95 0.50 17.96
N TYR A 87 -3.36 0.23 16.79
CA TYR A 87 -2.47 -0.92 16.59
C TYR A 87 -1.06 -0.55 16.11
N SER A 88 -0.79 0.71 15.76
CA SER A 88 0.49 1.12 15.18
C SER A 88 1.14 2.28 15.93
N GLU A 89 2.21 2.00 16.66
CA GLU A 89 3.26 2.99 16.92
C GLU A 89 4.32 2.84 15.83
N LEU A 90 4.48 3.87 14.99
CA LEU A 90 5.47 3.84 13.92
C LEU A 90 6.86 4.20 14.48
N ASN A 91 7.79 3.25 14.35
CA ASN A 91 9.18 3.42 14.83
C ASN A 91 10.08 4.21 13.87
N LYS A 92 9.56 4.65 12.72
CA LYS A 92 10.25 5.46 11.71
C LYS A 92 9.26 6.35 10.96
N THR A 93 9.76 7.35 10.25
CA THR A 93 8.95 8.20 9.39
C THR A 93 8.68 7.54 8.05
N TYR A 94 7.65 8.01 7.35
CA TYR A 94 7.24 7.60 6.02
C TYR A 94 6.83 8.83 5.20
N ASN A 95 6.92 8.77 3.88
CA ASN A 95 6.46 9.83 2.97
C ASN A 95 5.70 9.26 1.76
N SER A 96 5.30 8.00 1.80
CA SER A 96 4.51 7.36 0.75
C SER A 96 3.61 6.29 1.34
N ILE A 97 2.45 6.13 0.73
CA ILE A 97 1.45 5.14 1.12
C ILE A 97 0.97 4.36 -0.10
N ILE A 98 0.72 3.07 0.11
CA ILE A 98 0.02 2.20 -0.84
C ILE A 98 -1.09 1.53 -0.05
N LEU A 99 -2.33 1.67 -0.50
CA LEU A 99 -3.48 0.93 -0.03
C LEU A 99 -4.00 0.04 -1.15
N ILE A 100 -4.44 -1.16 -0.79
CA ILE A 100 -5.18 -2.04 -1.70
C ILE A 100 -6.49 -2.40 -1.03
N TYR A 101 -7.59 -1.89 -1.59
CA TYR A 101 -8.95 -2.18 -1.17
C TYR A 101 -9.41 -3.53 -1.68
N ASN A 102 -10.44 -4.09 -1.03
CA ASN A 102 -10.93 -5.45 -1.29
C ASN A 102 -9.83 -6.52 -1.35
N PHE A 103 -8.74 -6.35 -0.61
CA PHE A 103 -7.60 -7.26 -0.63
C PHE A 103 -7.08 -7.48 0.77
N ALA A 104 -6.99 -8.76 1.17
CA ALA A 104 -6.36 -9.17 2.40
C ALA A 104 -4.98 -9.77 2.09
N TYR A 105 -3.94 -8.98 2.32
CA TYR A 105 -2.57 -9.44 2.24
C TYR A 105 -2.29 -10.45 3.35
N SER A 106 -1.52 -11.51 3.04
CA SER A 106 -1.19 -12.56 4.01
C SER A 106 -0.22 -12.09 5.10
N GLY A 107 0.54 -11.01 4.84
CA GLY A 107 1.57 -10.52 5.75
C GLY A 107 2.87 -11.33 5.70
N GLU A 108 3.04 -12.21 4.72
CA GLU A 108 4.24 -13.06 4.58
C GLU A 108 5.54 -12.26 4.52
N VAL A 109 5.52 -11.12 3.83
CA VAL A 109 6.62 -10.15 3.81
C VAL A 109 6.20 -8.88 4.55
N HIS A 110 6.79 -8.66 5.73
CA HIS A 110 6.53 -7.45 6.53
C HIS A 110 7.29 -6.21 6.05
N SER A 111 8.48 -6.40 5.48
CA SER A 111 9.34 -5.31 5.02
C SER A 111 10.13 -5.78 3.80
N SER A 112 10.15 -4.96 2.75
CA SER A 112 10.94 -5.20 1.55
C SER A 112 11.33 -3.86 0.92
N GLY A 113 12.60 -3.73 0.57
CA GLY A 113 13.17 -2.49 0.04
C GLY A 113 12.87 -1.26 0.92
N LYS A 114 12.11 -0.32 0.35
CA LYS A 114 11.76 0.96 0.99
C LYS A 114 10.38 0.95 1.66
N PHE A 115 9.65 -0.17 1.63
CA PHE A 115 8.28 -0.29 2.13
C PHE A 115 8.15 -1.28 3.29
N ASN A 116 7.13 -1.07 4.12
CA ASN A 116 6.72 -2.02 5.14
C ASN A 116 5.22 -2.19 5.09
N PHE A 117 4.78 -3.43 5.16
CA PHE A 117 3.39 -3.76 5.42
C PHE A 117 3.05 -3.40 6.86
N ILE A 118 1.96 -2.66 7.04
CA ILE A 118 1.52 -2.18 8.36
C ILE A 118 0.49 -3.14 8.93
N LEU A 119 -0.65 -3.27 8.27
CA LEU A 119 -1.74 -4.16 8.68
C LEU A 119 -2.82 -4.30 7.59
N CYS A 120 -3.73 -5.24 7.82
CA CYS A 120 -5.03 -5.30 7.17
C CYS A 120 -6.11 -4.85 8.15
N THR A 121 -7.04 -4.00 7.71
CA THR A 121 -8.22 -3.63 8.49
C THR A 121 -9.46 -3.56 7.62
N ASN A 122 -10.63 -3.48 8.23
CA ASN A 122 -11.87 -3.34 7.50
C ASN A 122 -12.19 -1.84 7.29
N TYR A 123 -12.75 -1.47 6.14
CA TYR A 123 -13.13 -0.08 5.82
C TYR A 123 -14.64 0.11 5.63
N ASN A 124 -15.40 -0.87 6.09
CA ASN A 124 -16.85 -0.86 6.27
C ASN A 124 -17.25 -0.73 7.75
#